data_AF-A0A381WSR1-F1
#
_entry.id   AF-A0A381WSR1-F1
#
_cell.length_a   1.000
_cell.length_b   1.000
_cell.length_c   1.000
_cell.angle_alpha   90.00
_cell.angle_beta   90.00
_cell.angle_gamma   90.00
#
_symmetry.space_group_name_H-M   'P 1'
#
loop_
_entity.id
_entity.type
_entity.pdbx_description
1 polymer ?
#
loop_
_entity_poly.entity_id
_entity_poly.type
_entity_poly.pdbx_seq_one_letter_code
_entity_poly.pdbx_strand_id
1 'polypeptide(L)'
;MGRRLLVLLLGAASLLLAQGTFALSTPHEPKVMYLTFDDGPNPLFTPIVFRVLEEYGARATFFPTGQTLRVFWDDEEVQDLLDRGHAVGSHSWAHSQLSTLTPEDLEDALVRANGTLQRRTGFTPTCLRPPYGVTDQAVERTLERMNLTVVGWDADPAEWSNPPVEEALAHIGKWERDGMVVLFHDRKWQTLEILRAVLEEYGQEGWTFAPLPECLRGGSMAARQQTRSSGDGPIGGLEVLQFDAVGGEQVLGGWAYDADSPEGGLEIFLNLDGEPTAYGRTGADHRFEVRVPAGTPGPVCLWAGNSGRQREDAFLGCHSGRRG
;
A
#
# COMPACT_ATOMS: atom_id res chain seq x y z
N MET A 1 0.42 100.10 -3.86
CA MET A 1 1.71 99.44 -3.58
C MET A 1 1.44 98.20 -2.74
N GLY A 2 2.02 97.05 -3.10
CA GLY A 2 2.08 95.87 -2.23
C GLY A 2 1.05 94.76 -2.49
N ARG A 3 1.46 93.83 -3.36
CA ARG A 3 0.88 92.52 -3.78
C ARG A 3 0.02 91.75 -2.74
N ARG A 4 -1.16 91.30 -3.18
CA ARG A 4 -1.84 90.08 -2.68
C ARG A 4 -1.31 88.87 -3.46
N LEU A 5 -0.71 87.91 -2.76
CA LEU A 5 -0.22 86.66 -3.36
C LEU A 5 -1.32 85.60 -3.28
N LEU A 6 -1.66 85.05 -4.44
CA LEU A 6 -2.65 84.01 -4.67
C LEU A 6 -2.05 82.65 -4.26
N VAL A 7 -2.73 81.90 -3.40
CA VAL A 7 -2.36 80.54 -3.00
C VAL A 7 -2.80 79.58 -4.11
N LEU A 8 -1.84 78.89 -4.73
CA LEU A 8 -2.07 77.80 -5.68
C LEU A 8 -1.99 76.46 -4.93
N LEU A 9 -3.08 75.70 -4.97
CA LEU A 9 -3.21 74.34 -4.44
C LEU A 9 -2.43 73.35 -5.32
N LEU A 10 -1.46 72.65 -4.74
CA LEU A 10 -0.80 71.49 -5.34
C LEU A 10 -1.58 70.23 -4.94
N GLY A 11 -2.24 69.58 -5.91
CA GLY A 11 -2.78 68.24 -5.75
C GLY A 11 -1.69 67.20 -5.97
N ALA A 12 -1.39 66.38 -4.95
CA ALA A 12 -0.53 65.21 -5.08
C ALA A 12 -1.39 63.99 -5.42
N ALA A 13 -1.13 63.36 -6.57
CA ALA A 13 -1.71 62.08 -6.93
C ALA A 13 -0.83 60.95 -6.34
N SER A 14 -1.37 60.19 -5.40
CA SER A 14 -0.70 59.01 -4.82
C SER A 14 -0.97 57.79 -5.69
N LEU A 15 0.06 57.27 -6.37
CA LEU A 15 0.03 55.92 -6.95
C LEU A 15 0.12 54.89 -5.80
N LEU A 16 -0.95 54.13 -5.58
CA LEU A 16 -0.88 52.90 -4.79
C LEU A 16 -0.32 51.77 -5.68
N LEU A 17 0.92 51.36 -5.42
CA LEU A 17 1.45 50.08 -5.89
C LEU A 17 0.94 48.99 -4.94
N ALA A 18 -0.04 48.20 -5.39
CA ALA A 18 -0.44 46.98 -4.72
C ALA A 18 0.71 45.95 -4.85
N GLN A 19 1.47 45.76 -3.78
CA GLN A 19 2.43 44.66 -3.69
C GLN A 19 1.66 43.36 -3.42
N GLY A 20 1.27 42.67 -4.49
CA GLY A 20 0.75 41.31 -4.41
C GLY A 20 1.89 40.36 -4.05
N THR A 21 1.99 39.98 -2.78
CA THR A 21 2.79 38.82 -2.37
C THR A 21 2.04 37.56 -2.82
N PHE A 22 2.44 36.99 -3.94
CA PHE A 22 2.10 35.60 -4.26
C PHE A 22 2.85 34.73 -3.24
N ALA A 23 2.13 34.21 -2.25
CA ALA A 23 2.62 33.09 -1.46
C ALA A 23 2.71 31.89 -2.40
N LEU A 24 3.92 31.55 -2.84
CA LEU A 24 4.19 30.25 -3.44
C LEU A 24 3.87 29.22 -2.34
N SER A 25 2.75 28.51 -2.46
CA SER A 25 2.51 27.32 -1.65
C SER A 25 3.65 26.36 -1.97
N THR A 26 4.57 26.16 -1.03
CA THR A 26 5.46 25.01 -1.09
C THR A 26 4.58 23.76 -1.17
N PRO A 27 4.71 22.90 -2.20
CA PRO A 27 3.98 21.65 -2.22
C PRO A 27 4.34 20.90 -0.94
N HIS A 28 3.39 20.78 -0.02
CA HIS A 28 3.61 19.94 1.15
C HIS A 28 3.67 18.50 0.64
N GLU A 29 4.69 17.75 1.02
CA GLU A 29 4.69 16.31 0.72
C GLU A 29 3.41 15.71 1.32
N PRO A 30 2.70 14.84 0.57
CA PRO A 30 1.45 14.26 1.05
C PRO A 30 1.73 13.43 2.29
N LYS A 31 0.88 13.58 3.32
CA LYS A 31 0.96 12.75 4.51
C LYS A 31 0.68 11.28 4.15
N VAL A 32 1.34 10.36 4.85
CA VAL A 32 1.16 8.93 4.65
C VAL A 32 0.42 8.32 5.84
N MET A 33 -0.56 7.47 5.56
CA MET A 33 -1.21 6.60 6.55
C MET A 33 -0.90 5.14 6.24
N TYR A 34 -0.46 4.40 7.25
CA TYR A 34 -0.19 2.97 7.15
C TYR A 34 -1.39 2.17 7.66
N LEU A 35 -2.19 1.66 6.72
CA LEU A 35 -3.31 0.77 7.02
C LEU A 35 -2.79 -0.65 7.26
N THR A 36 -3.22 -1.29 8.34
CA THR A 36 -2.73 -2.61 8.72
C THR A 36 -3.86 -3.56 9.12
N PHE A 37 -3.74 -4.84 8.78
CA PHE A 37 -4.78 -5.84 9.01
C PHE A 37 -4.24 -7.08 9.71
N ASP A 38 -4.74 -7.37 10.90
CA ASP A 38 -4.35 -8.54 11.71
C ASP A 38 -5.34 -9.72 11.54
N ASP A 39 -4.96 -10.88 12.06
CA ASP A 39 -5.70 -12.16 12.13
C ASP A 39 -5.90 -12.93 10.83
N GLY A 40 -5.88 -12.23 9.68
CA GLY A 40 -6.17 -12.81 8.37
C GLY A 40 -5.27 -13.98 7.95
N PRO A 41 -5.46 -14.53 6.75
CA PRO A 41 -6.55 -14.20 5.84
C PRO A 41 -7.89 -14.80 6.29
N ASN A 42 -8.95 -14.06 6.04
CA ASN A 42 -10.33 -14.51 6.10
C ASN A 42 -10.86 -14.75 4.67
N PRO A 43 -11.43 -15.93 4.36
CA PRO A 43 -11.81 -16.28 2.99
C PRO A 43 -12.95 -15.43 2.42
N LEU A 44 -13.73 -14.74 3.26
CA LEU A 44 -14.80 -13.85 2.82
C LEU A 44 -14.37 -12.39 2.78
N PHE A 45 -13.75 -11.91 3.86
CA PHE A 45 -13.53 -10.49 4.07
C PHE A 45 -12.23 -9.98 3.45
N THR A 46 -11.14 -10.74 3.49
CA THR A 46 -9.85 -10.28 2.93
C THR A 46 -9.93 -9.96 1.43
N PRO A 47 -10.59 -10.78 0.58
CA PRO A 47 -10.78 -10.42 -0.83
C PRO A 47 -11.62 -9.15 -1.05
N ILE A 48 -12.56 -8.85 -0.13
CA ILE A 48 -13.35 -7.62 -0.22
C ILE A 48 -12.52 -6.41 0.23
N VAL A 49 -11.66 -6.57 1.25
CA VAL A 49 -10.71 -5.55 1.68
C VAL A 49 -9.78 -5.15 0.52
N PHE A 50 -9.26 -6.11 -0.25
CA PHE A 50 -8.44 -5.81 -1.44
C PHE A 50 -9.17 -4.90 -2.43
N ARG A 51 -10.40 -5.27 -2.81
CA ARG A 51 -11.22 -4.45 -3.72
C ARG A 51 -11.47 -3.04 -3.17
N VAL A 52 -11.74 -2.91 -1.87
CA VAL A 52 -11.93 -1.61 -1.23
C VAL A 52 -10.64 -0.78 -1.33
N LEU A 53 -9.47 -1.36 -1.04
CA LEU A 53 -8.20 -0.66 -1.15
C LEU A 53 -7.92 -0.23 -2.60
N GLU A 54 -8.19 -1.10 -3.58
CA GLU A 54 -8.01 -0.83 -5.01
C GLU A 54 -8.87 0.31 -5.53
N GLU A 55 -10.15 0.39 -5.12
CA GLU A 55 -11.05 1.49 -5.49
C GLU A 55 -10.45 2.87 -5.16
N TYR A 56 -9.59 2.94 -4.15
CA TYR A 56 -8.92 4.15 -3.68
C TYR A 56 -7.42 4.22 -4.05
N GLY A 57 -6.89 3.22 -4.77
CA GLY A 57 -5.46 3.12 -5.05
C GLY A 57 -4.60 2.99 -3.79
N ALA A 58 -5.17 2.47 -2.71
CA ALA A 58 -4.53 2.31 -1.42
C ALA A 58 -3.76 1.00 -1.32
N ARG A 59 -2.68 1.02 -0.55
CA ARG A 59 -1.90 -0.18 -0.21
C ARG A 59 -1.76 -0.27 1.31
N ALA A 60 -1.61 -1.49 1.81
CA ALA A 60 -1.68 -1.81 3.23
C ALA A 60 -0.68 -2.91 3.59
N THR A 61 -0.57 -3.21 4.88
CA THR A 61 0.20 -4.35 5.40
C THR A 61 -0.70 -5.35 6.09
N PHE A 62 -0.57 -6.62 5.73
CA PHE A 62 -1.33 -7.72 6.33
C PHE A 62 -0.44 -8.53 7.26
N PHE A 63 -0.93 -8.83 8.45
CA PHE A 63 -0.27 -9.64 9.47
C PHE A 63 -1.09 -10.93 9.68
N PRO A 64 -0.98 -11.90 8.75
CA PRO A 64 -1.68 -13.15 8.91
C PRO A 64 -1.05 -14.01 10.02
N THR A 65 -1.88 -14.83 10.67
CA THR A 65 -1.35 -15.91 11.51
C THR A 65 -0.88 -17.06 10.62
N GLY A 66 0.14 -17.81 11.06
CA GLY A 66 0.60 -18.98 10.32
C GLY A 66 -0.48 -20.05 10.14
N GLN A 67 -1.40 -20.17 11.11
CA GLN A 67 -2.50 -21.13 11.06
C GLN A 67 -3.56 -20.75 10.03
N THR A 68 -4.01 -19.49 10.00
CA THR A 68 -4.98 -19.01 9.00
C THR A 68 -4.37 -19.03 7.61
N LEU A 69 -3.12 -18.57 7.46
CA LEU A 69 -2.40 -18.60 6.19
C LEU A 69 -2.30 -20.03 5.62
N ARG A 70 -2.00 -21.02 6.47
CA ARG A 70 -1.92 -22.42 6.04
C ARG A 70 -3.26 -22.99 5.56
N VAL A 71 -4.37 -22.53 6.13
CA VAL A 71 -5.70 -23.11 5.90
C VAL A 71 -6.43 -22.43 4.76
N PHE A 72 -6.35 -21.11 4.69
CA PHE A 72 -7.22 -20.31 3.83
C PHE A 72 -6.52 -19.72 2.62
N TRP A 73 -5.18 -19.66 2.60
CA TRP A 73 -4.44 -19.16 1.43
C TRP A 73 -3.45 -20.16 0.84
N ASP A 74 -3.45 -20.22 -0.48
CA ASP A 74 -2.44 -20.90 -1.28
C ASP A 74 -1.31 -19.95 -1.72
N ASP A 75 -0.49 -20.42 -2.67
CA ASP A 75 0.64 -19.68 -3.18
C ASP A 75 0.17 -18.54 -4.10
N GLU A 76 -0.89 -18.75 -4.87
CA GLU A 76 -1.50 -17.78 -5.77
C GLU A 76 -2.11 -16.62 -5.01
N GLU A 77 -2.89 -16.86 -3.95
CA GLU A 77 -3.53 -15.78 -3.18
C GLU A 77 -2.51 -14.87 -2.47
N VAL A 78 -1.40 -15.44 -1.99
CA VAL A 78 -0.32 -14.64 -1.38
C VAL A 78 0.45 -13.84 -2.42
N GLN A 79 0.69 -14.40 -3.61
CA GLN A 79 1.33 -13.66 -4.68
C GLN A 79 0.42 -12.55 -5.22
N ASP A 80 -0.89 -12.78 -5.33
CA ASP A 80 -1.87 -11.77 -5.71
C ASP A 80 -1.87 -10.58 -4.72
N LEU A 81 -1.81 -10.83 -3.41
CA LEU A 81 -1.63 -9.76 -2.40
C LEU A 81 -0.36 -8.93 -2.69
N LEU A 82 0.75 -9.58 -3.02
CA LEU A 82 2.03 -8.92 -3.28
C LEU A 82 2.04 -8.20 -4.63
N ASP A 83 1.37 -8.75 -5.65
CA ASP A 83 1.22 -8.15 -6.98
C ASP A 83 0.43 -6.83 -6.90
N ARG A 84 -0.58 -6.78 -6.02
CA ARG A 84 -1.34 -5.57 -5.64
C ARG A 84 -0.49 -4.51 -4.91
N GLY A 85 0.77 -4.82 -4.58
CA GLY A 85 1.70 -3.92 -3.90
C GLY A 85 1.47 -3.79 -2.39
N HIS A 86 0.70 -4.71 -1.79
CA HIS A 86 0.60 -4.81 -0.34
C HIS A 86 1.87 -5.44 0.26
N ALA A 87 2.08 -5.26 1.56
CA ALA A 87 3.13 -5.95 2.30
C ALA A 87 2.54 -7.02 3.22
N VAL A 88 3.38 -7.98 3.62
CA VAL A 88 3.01 -9.03 4.57
C VAL A 88 4.01 -9.14 5.70
N GLY A 89 3.51 -9.10 6.93
CA GLY A 89 4.25 -9.35 8.16
C GLY A 89 3.83 -10.66 8.82
N SER A 90 4.46 -11.00 9.94
CA SER A 90 4.10 -12.19 10.73
C SER A 90 3.20 -11.82 11.92
N HIS A 91 2.21 -12.66 12.22
CA HIS A 91 1.36 -12.51 13.41
C HIS A 91 1.37 -13.75 14.31
N SER A 92 2.54 -14.38 14.43
CA SER A 92 2.75 -15.68 15.11
C SER A 92 1.97 -16.84 14.46
N TRP A 93 2.11 -18.05 15.03
CA TRP A 93 1.44 -19.23 14.49
C TRP A 93 -0.06 -19.26 14.74
N ALA A 94 -0.49 -19.10 15.99
CA ALA A 94 -1.88 -19.35 16.42
C ALA A 94 -2.41 -18.26 17.37
N HIS A 95 -1.97 -17.01 17.19
CA HIS A 95 -2.44 -15.85 17.97
C HIS A 95 -2.31 -16.02 19.50
N SER A 96 -1.28 -16.74 19.95
CA SER A 96 -0.98 -16.91 21.37
C SER A 96 -0.27 -15.66 21.90
N GLN A 97 -0.54 -15.28 23.16
CA GLN A 97 0.20 -14.21 23.79
C GLN A 97 1.65 -14.66 24.01
N LEU A 98 2.58 -14.09 23.24
CA LEU A 98 3.96 -14.57 23.13
C LEU A 98 4.69 -14.58 24.48
N SER A 99 4.42 -13.60 25.34
CA SER A 99 5.02 -13.48 26.68
C SER A 99 4.59 -14.55 27.68
N THR A 100 3.57 -15.36 27.35
CA THR A 100 3.10 -16.46 28.20
C THR A 100 3.64 -17.83 27.79
N LEU A 101 4.35 -17.88 26.65
CA LEU A 101 4.90 -19.11 26.10
C LEU A 101 6.21 -19.48 26.80
N THR A 102 6.51 -20.78 26.80
CA THR A 102 7.87 -21.21 27.12
C THR A 102 8.84 -20.74 26.02
N PRO A 103 10.15 -20.65 26.28
CA PRO A 103 11.12 -20.28 25.23
C PRO A 103 11.04 -21.19 23.99
N GLU A 104 10.78 -22.49 24.18
CA GLU A 104 10.64 -23.46 23.09
C GLU A 104 9.35 -23.21 22.28
N ASP A 105 8.22 -23.01 22.95
CA ASP A 105 6.94 -22.74 22.28
C ASP A 105 6.94 -21.39 21.54
N LEU A 106 7.61 -20.37 22.11
CA LEU A 106 7.81 -19.08 21.46
C LEU A 106 8.59 -19.24 20.15
N GLU A 107 9.70 -19.96 20.19
CA GLU A 107 10.52 -20.20 19.01
C GLU A 107 9.77 -21.03 17.96
N ASP A 108 9.07 -22.10 18.36
CA ASP A 108 8.24 -22.92 17.46
C ASP A 108 7.15 -22.08 16.78
N ALA A 109 6.42 -21.26 17.54
CA ALA A 109 5.36 -20.41 17.01
C ALA A 109 5.88 -19.44 15.94
N LEU A 110 7.04 -18.84 16.16
CA LEU A 110 7.64 -17.90 15.21
C LEU A 110 8.24 -18.59 13.99
N VAL A 111 8.99 -19.69 14.19
CA VAL A 111 9.62 -20.45 13.10
C VAL A 111 8.56 -21.02 12.16
N ARG A 112 7.47 -21.57 12.69
CA ARG A 112 6.40 -22.15 11.86
C ARG A 112 5.65 -21.09 11.06
N ALA A 113 5.33 -19.95 11.68
CA ALA A 113 4.67 -18.84 11.00
C ALA A 113 5.54 -18.28 9.88
N ASN A 114 6.80 -17.94 10.21
CA ASN A 114 7.73 -17.33 9.27
C ASN A 114 8.14 -18.29 8.15
N GLY A 115 8.31 -19.58 8.44
CA GLY A 115 8.59 -20.59 7.43
C GLY A 115 7.40 -20.79 6.48
N THR A 116 6.16 -20.65 6.97
CA THR A 116 4.96 -20.70 6.11
C THR A 116 4.90 -19.48 5.20
N LEU A 117 5.10 -18.28 5.75
CA LEU A 117 5.20 -17.05 4.96
C LEU A 117 6.33 -17.15 3.92
N GLN A 118 7.51 -17.63 4.29
CA GLN A 118 8.63 -17.76 3.37
C GLN A 118 8.34 -18.67 2.20
N ARG A 119 7.66 -19.80 2.41
CA ARG A 119 7.28 -20.68 1.31
C ARG A 119 6.31 -20.02 0.34
N ARG A 120 5.32 -19.27 0.85
CA ARG A 120 4.30 -18.60 0.04
C ARG A 120 4.84 -17.37 -0.70
N THR A 121 5.64 -16.57 -0.01
CA THR A 121 6.11 -15.25 -0.51
C THR A 121 7.45 -15.33 -1.24
N GLY A 122 8.25 -16.36 -0.97
CA GLY A 122 9.64 -16.47 -1.42
C GLY A 122 10.65 -15.85 -0.45
N PHE A 123 10.20 -15.17 0.60
CA PHE A 123 11.08 -14.48 1.54
C PHE A 123 10.63 -14.57 3.00
N THR A 124 11.61 -14.59 3.90
CA THR A 124 11.31 -14.48 5.34
C THR A 124 10.76 -13.08 5.64
N PRO A 125 9.65 -12.97 6.41
CA PRO A 125 9.12 -11.67 6.82
C PRO A 125 10.17 -10.90 7.65
N THR A 126 10.17 -9.58 7.51
CA THR A 126 11.09 -8.66 8.21
C THR A 126 10.45 -7.97 9.41
N CYS A 127 9.12 -8.05 9.50
CA CYS A 127 8.34 -7.45 10.57
C CYS A 127 7.36 -8.45 11.18
N LEU A 128 6.98 -8.19 12.42
CA LEU A 128 5.99 -8.93 13.16
C LEU A 128 5.15 -7.97 14.00
N ARG A 129 3.86 -8.24 14.10
CA ARG A 129 3.01 -7.66 15.13
C ARG A 129 2.72 -8.74 16.19
N PRO A 130 3.06 -8.54 17.46
CA PRO A 130 2.74 -9.50 18.51
C PRO A 130 1.22 -9.54 18.72
N PRO A 131 0.60 -10.72 18.84
CA PRO A 131 -0.79 -10.82 19.30
C PRO A 131 -1.02 -9.98 20.56
N TYR A 132 -2.15 -9.24 20.58
CA TYR A 132 -2.52 -8.30 21.65
C TYR A 132 -1.58 -7.11 21.85
N GLY A 133 -0.56 -6.93 21.00
CA GLY A 133 0.48 -5.89 21.16
C GLY A 133 1.41 -6.12 22.36
N VAL A 134 1.39 -7.32 22.96
CA VAL A 134 2.15 -7.61 24.19
C VAL A 134 3.49 -8.26 23.86
N THR A 135 4.55 -7.70 24.44
CA THR A 135 5.90 -8.24 24.40
C THR A 135 6.55 -8.22 25.79
N ASP A 136 7.62 -8.98 25.96
CA ASP A 136 8.54 -8.89 27.08
C ASP A 136 9.99 -9.05 26.61
N GLN A 137 10.94 -8.99 27.54
CA GLN A 137 12.37 -9.06 27.19
C GLN A 137 12.79 -10.40 26.55
N ALA A 138 12.08 -11.50 26.82
CA ALA A 138 12.37 -12.79 26.21
C ALA A 138 11.85 -12.83 24.75
N VAL A 139 10.65 -12.28 24.52
CA VAL A 139 10.09 -12.08 23.19
C VAL A 139 10.98 -11.17 22.36
N GLU A 140 11.33 -9.99 22.86
CA GLU A 140 12.18 -9.02 22.16
C GLU A 140 13.51 -9.63 21.70
N ARG A 141 14.24 -10.31 22.59
CA ARG A 141 15.50 -10.99 22.24
C ARG A 141 15.32 -12.07 21.17
N THR A 142 14.19 -12.77 21.19
CA THR A 142 13.90 -13.80 20.19
C THR A 142 13.64 -13.17 18.82
N LEU A 143 12.86 -12.09 18.78
CA LEU A 143 12.58 -11.33 17.56
C LEU A 143 13.84 -10.70 16.98
N GLU A 144 14.71 -10.12 17.81
CA GLU A 144 16.02 -9.60 17.39
C GLU A 144 16.89 -10.68 16.73
N ARG A 145 16.99 -11.87 17.34
CA ARG A 145 17.73 -13.00 16.77
C ARG A 145 17.17 -13.46 15.42
N MET A 146 15.86 -13.30 15.21
CA MET A 146 15.18 -13.63 13.96
C MET A 146 15.15 -12.47 12.94
N ASN A 147 15.76 -11.32 13.26
CA ASN A 147 15.69 -10.10 12.45
C ASN A 147 14.25 -9.63 12.17
N LEU A 148 13.37 -9.75 13.16
CA LEU A 148 11.98 -9.30 13.08
C LEU A 148 11.82 -7.97 13.82
N THR A 149 11.35 -6.96 13.10
CA THR A 149 10.98 -5.67 13.69
C THR A 149 9.57 -5.77 14.27
N VAL A 150 9.41 -5.41 15.54
CA VAL A 150 8.08 -5.27 16.16
C VAL A 150 7.38 -4.05 15.60
N VAL A 151 6.15 -4.22 15.11
CA VAL A 151 5.32 -3.11 14.63
C VAL A 151 4.07 -2.95 15.47
N GLY A 152 3.92 -1.76 16.07
CA GLY A 152 2.73 -1.35 16.81
C GLY A 152 1.66 -0.69 15.93
N TRP A 153 0.82 0.11 16.57
CA TRP A 153 -0.17 0.99 15.92
C TRP A 153 -0.37 2.26 16.76
N ASP A 154 -0.89 3.30 16.13
CA ASP A 154 -1.29 4.55 16.81
C ASP A 154 -2.79 4.52 17.15
N ALA A 155 -3.63 4.15 16.17
CA ALA A 155 -5.08 4.13 16.30
C ALA A 155 -5.64 2.72 16.14
N ASP A 156 -6.54 2.33 17.05
CA ASP A 156 -7.38 1.13 16.95
C ASP A 156 -8.84 1.59 16.93
N PRO A 157 -9.52 1.56 15.76
CA PRO A 157 -10.93 1.92 15.64
C PRO A 157 -11.85 0.90 16.31
N ALA A 158 -11.31 -0.19 16.86
CA ALA A 158 -12.00 -1.21 17.62
C ALA A 158 -13.18 -1.83 16.87
N GLU A 159 -13.08 -2.02 15.56
CA GLU A 159 -14.13 -2.57 14.69
C GLU A 159 -14.62 -3.96 15.12
N TRP A 160 -13.76 -4.70 15.83
CA TRP A 160 -14.10 -5.95 16.50
C TRP A 160 -15.25 -5.78 17.51
N SER A 161 -15.43 -4.60 18.10
CA SER A 161 -16.47 -4.25 19.06
C SER A 161 -17.76 -3.65 18.46
N ASN A 162 -17.81 -3.38 17.15
CA ASN A 162 -18.91 -2.69 16.44
C ASN A 162 -19.19 -1.23 16.90
N PRO A 163 -18.20 -0.33 16.94
CA PRO A 163 -18.47 1.08 17.19
C PRO A 163 -19.20 1.70 15.97
N PRO A 164 -19.98 2.78 16.18
CA PRO A 164 -20.42 3.64 15.08
C PRO A 164 -19.24 4.13 14.25
N VAL A 165 -19.42 4.28 12.93
CA VAL A 165 -18.34 4.68 12.01
C VAL A 165 -17.79 6.05 12.38
N GLU A 166 -18.65 6.98 12.79
CA GLU A 166 -18.27 8.33 13.20
C GLU A 166 -17.42 8.34 14.48
N GLU A 167 -17.70 7.42 15.41
CA GLU A 167 -16.89 7.26 16.63
C GLU A 167 -15.51 6.68 16.30
N ALA A 168 -15.44 5.74 15.36
CA ALA A 168 -14.18 5.19 14.87
C ALA A 168 -13.33 6.25 14.17
N LEU A 169 -13.91 7.05 13.27
CA LEU A 169 -13.22 8.16 12.60
C LEU A 169 -12.73 9.21 13.61
N ALA A 170 -13.58 9.61 14.55
CA ALA A 170 -13.20 10.55 15.61
C ALA A 170 -12.11 9.99 16.53
N HIS A 171 -12.03 8.67 16.71
CA HIS A 171 -10.91 8.03 17.41
C HIS A 171 -9.62 8.12 16.60
N ILE A 172 -9.66 7.76 15.31
CA ILE A 172 -8.49 7.83 14.41
C ILE A 172 -7.94 9.26 14.33
N GLY A 173 -8.81 10.26 14.18
CA GLY A 173 -8.41 11.67 14.08
C GLY A 173 -7.65 12.22 15.31
N LYS A 174 -7.74 11.57 16.49
CA LYS A 174 -6.93 11.95 17.67
C LYS A 174 -5.44 11.65 17.50
N TRP A 175 -5.11 10.75 16.58
CA TRP A 175 -3.76 10.29 16.30
C TRP A 175 -3.21 10.86 14.99
N GLU A 176 -3.91 11.82 14.39
CA GLU A 176 -3.59 12.36 13.07
C GLU A 176 -2.18 12.97 13.05
N ARG A 177 -1.26 12.27 12.37
CA ARG A 177 0.08 12.75 12.06
C ARG A 177 0.60 12.00 10.84
N ASP A 178 1.57 12.61 10.15
CA ASP A 178 2.27 11.92 9.08
C ASP A 178 2.91 10.61 9.61
N GLY A 179 2.73 9.54 8.85
CA GLY A 179 3.19 8.21 9.17
C GLY A 179 2.42 7.50 10.29
N MET A 180 1.16 7.89 10.56
CA MET A 180 0.35 7.17 11.55
C MET A 180 -0.02 5.75 11.08
N VAL A 181 -0.09 4.82 12.03
CA VAL A 181 -0.42 3.42 11.78
C VAL A 181 -1.81 3.10 12.34
N VAL A 182 -2.72 2.63 11.49
CA VAL A 182 -4.08 2.25 11.90
C VAL A 182 -4.20 0.73 11.89
N LEU A 183 -4.62 0.16 13.01
CA LEU A 183 -4.91 -1.26 13.16
C LEU A 183 -6.34 -1.56 12.71
N PHE A 184 -6.50 -2.59 11.89
CA PHE A 184 -7.76 -3.22 11.58
C PHE A 184 -7.60 -4.74 11.70
N HIS A 185 -8.73 -5.47 11.71
CA HIS A 185 -8.78 -6.90 11.49
C HIS A 185 -9.65 -7.20 10.26
N ASP A 186 -9.21 -8.07 9.36
CA ASP A 186 -9.88 -8.36 8.08
C ASP A 186 -10.92 -9.50 8.20
N ARG A 187 -11.65 -9.58 9.32
CA ARG A 187 -12.52 -10.73 9.66
C ARG A 187 -14.00 -10.39 9.83
N LYS A 188 -14.41 -9.16 9.50
CA LYS A 188 -15.76 -8.67 9.79
C LYS A 188 -16.20 -7.57 8.83
N TRP A 189 -17.52 -7.46 8.64
CA TRP A 189 -18.13 -6.45 7.78
C TRP A 189 -17.89 -5.02 8.29
N GLN A 190 -17.83 -4.81 9.61
CA GLN A 190 -17.61 -3.49 10.22
C GLN A 190 -16.27 -2.86 9.76
N THR A 191 -15.25 -3.70 9.52
CA THR A 191 -13.97 -3.28 8.95
C THR A 191 -14.17 -2.58 7.61
N LEU A 192 -15.07 -3.07 6.77
CA LEU A 192 -15.29 -2.53 5.42
C LEU A 192 -15.91 -1.13 5.46
N GLU A 193 -16.88 -0.90 6.35
CA GLU A 193 -17.54 0.39 6.49
C GLU A 193 -16.56 1.46 7.02
N ILE A 194 -15.82 1.13 8.08
CA ILE A 194 -14.84 2.06 8.66
C ILE A 194 -13.68 2.30 7.68
N LEU A 195 -13.17 1.25 7.02
CA LEU A 195 -12.11 1.37 6.02
C LEU A 195 -12.54 2.29 4.86
N ARG A 196 -13.75 2.11 4.32
CA ARG A 196 -14.26 2.98 3.24
C ARG A 196 -14.32 4.43 3.69
N ALA A 197 -14.83 4.69 4.90
CA ALA A 197 -14.93 6.05 5.43
C ALA A 197 -13.55 6.68 5.65
N VAL A 198 -12.58 5.93 6.18
CA VAL A 198 -11.19 6.39 6.32
C VAL A 198 -10.57 6.72 4.96
N LEU A 199 -10.69 5.83 3.98
CA LEU A 199 -10.15 6.03 2.64
C LEU A 199 -10.77 7.25 1.94
N GLU A 200 -12.08 7.46 2.12
CA GLU A 200 -12.80 8.60 1.56
C GLU A 200 -12.38 9.92 2.22
N GLU A 201 -12.45 10.01 3.54
CA GLU A 201 -12.16 11.24 4.30
C GLU A 201 -10.71 11.67 4.12
N TYR A 202 -9.76 10.78 4.42
CA TYR A 202 -8.34 11.10 4.34
C TYR A 202 -7.85 11.20 2.89
N GLY A 203 -8.43 10.44 1.96
CA GLY A 203 -8.13 10.58 0.53
C GLY A 203 -8.54 11.95 -0.02
N GLN A 204 -9.69 12.50 0.40
CA GLN A 204 -10.12 13.85 0.02
C GLN A 204 -9.21 14.95 0.60
N GLU A 205 -8.57 14.68 1.74
CA GLU A 205 -7.60 15.57 2.36
C GLU A 205 -6.18 15.46 1.76
N GLY A 206 -5.98 14.58 0.78
CA GLY A 206 -4.71 14.41 0.07
C GLY A 206 -3.71 13.48 0.77
N TRP A 207 -4.17 12.63 1.69
CA TRP A 207 -3.35 11.56 2.25
C TRP A 207 -3.09 10.45 1.23
N THR A 208 -1.97 9.76 1.43
CA THR A 208 -1.65 8.54 0.68
C THR A 208 -1.60 7.35 1.62
N PHE A 209 -1.90 6.17 1.08
CA PHE A 209 -1.95 4.92 1.84
C PHE A 209 -0.87 3.97 1.32
N ALA A 210 0.05 3.59 2.20
CA ALA A 210 1.19 2.76 1.85
C ALA A 210 1.32 1.57 2.82
N PRO A 211 2.01 0.50 2.43
CA PRO A 211 2.45 -0.52 3.38
C PRO A 211 3.53 0.02 4.31
N LEU A 212 3.64 -0.57 5.50
CA LEU A 212 4.70 -0.31 6.47
C LEU A 212 6.09 -0.58 5.86
N PRO A 213 7.03 0.39 5.92
CA PRO A 213 8.39 0.22 5.42
C PRO A 213 9.13 -0.97 6.06
N GLU A 214 8.90 -1.24 7.34
CA GLU A 214 9.51 -2.35 8.10
C GLU A 214 9.14 -3.71 7.53
N CYS A 215 8.01 -3.79 6.83
CA CYS A 215 7.46 -5.01 6.25
C CYS A 215 7.76 -5.15 4.75
N LEU A 216 8.39 -4.15 4.14
CA LEU A 216 8.82 -4.21 2.75
C LEU A 216 10.17 -4.90 2.63
N ARG A 217 10.29 -5.80 1.66
CA ARG A 217 11.56 -6.44 1.31
C ARG A 217 12.06 -5.94 -0.04
N GLY A 218 13.12 -5.14 -0.02
CA GLY A 218 13.81 -4.71 -1.24
C GLY A 218 14.36 -5.92 -2.02
N GLY A 219 14.34 -5.82 -3.35
CA GLY A 219 14.84 -6.88 -4.23
C GLY A 219 14.04 -8.19 -4.15
N SER A 220 12.76 -8.13 -3.77
CA SER A 220 11.90 -9.31 -3.64
C SER A 220 11.63 -10.03 -4.96
N MET A 221 11.78 -9.36 -6.11
CA MET A 221 11.57 -9.95 -7.45
C MET A 221 12.21 -11.33 -7.60
N ALA A 222 13.53 -11.44 -7.40
CA ALA A 222 14.23 -12.72 -7.56
C ALA A 222 13.78 -13.80 -6.58
N ALA A 223 13.37 -13.41 -5.36
CA ALA A 223 12.86 -14.32 -4.35
C ALA A 223 11.45 -14.83 -4.71
N ARG A 224 10.61 -13.93 -5.23
CA ARG A 224 9.25 -14.25 -5.69
C ARG A 224 9.27 -15.10 -6.96
N GLN A 225 10.18 -14.84 -7.90
CA GLN A 225 10.36 -15.68 -9.10
C GLN A 225 10.64 -17.15 -8.73
N GLN A 226 11.39 -17.40 -7.65
CA GLN A 226 11.70 -18.75 -7.18
C GLN A 226 10.51 -19.50 -6.58
N THR A 227 9.39 -18.82 -6.31
CA THR A 227 8.16 -19.49 -5.85
C THR A 227 7.34 -20.04 -7.01
N ARG A 228 7.69 -19.74 -8.27
CA ARG A 228 6.91 -20.12 -9.45
C ARG A 228 7.53 -21.30 -10.18
N SER A 229 6.66 -22.18 -10.66
CA SER A 229 6.94 -23.31 -11.54
C SER A 229 6.08 -23.22 -12.80
N SER A 230 6.47 -23.95 -13.84
CA SER A 230 5.68 -24.03 -15.08
C SER A 230 4.23 -24.44 -14.78
N GLY A 231 3.26 -23.69 -15.32
CA GLY A 231 1.84 -23.83 -15.05
C GLY A 231 1.27 -22.97 -13.92
N ASP A 232 2.12 -22.29 -13.13
CA ASP A 232 1.66 -21.27 -12.17
C ASP A 232 1.26 -19.98 -12.92
N GLY A 233 0.45 -19.14 -12.27
CA GLY A 233 0.12 -17.82 -12.83
C GLY A 233 1.33 -16.87 -12.85
N PRO A 234 1.32 -15.85 -13.73
CA PRO A 234 2.31 -14.79 -13.67
C PRO A 234 2.26 -14.06 -12.33
N ILE A 235 3.34 -13.38 -11.99
CA ILE A 235 3.48 -12.52 -10.80
C ILE A 235 4.25 -11.26 -11.17
N GLY A 236 4.18 -10.22 -10.36
CA GLY A 236 4.89 -8.98 -10.60
C GLY A 236 4.57 -7.87 -9.61
N GLY A 237 4.61 -6.64 -10.12
CA GLY A 237 4.16 -5.48 -9.36
C GLY A 237 4.63 -4.16 -9.97
N LEU A 238 3.87 -3.11 -9.64
CA LEU A 238 4.21 -1.73 -9.92
C LEU A 238 5.30 -1.20 -8.96
N GLU A 239 6.38 -0.62 -9.51
CA GLU A 239 7.53 -0.16 -8.72
C GLU A 239 7.90 1.31 -8.97
N VAL A 240 7.83 1.79 -10.21
CA VAL A 240 8.39 3.09 -10.61
C VAL A 240 7.32 3.93 -11.28
N LEU A 241 7.08 5.13 -10.73
CA LEU A 241 6.19 6.12 -11.32
C LEU A 241 7.05 7.32 -11.71
N GLN A 242 7.37 7.48 -12.99
CA GLN A 242 7.97 8.71 -13.49
C GLN A 242 6.88 9.54 -14.14
N PHE A 243 6.71 10.78 -13.68
CA PHE A 243 5.91 11.77 -14.38
C PHE A 243 6.81 12.49 -15.38
N ASP A 244 6.50 12.40 -16.67
CA ASP A 244 7.12 13.29 -17.65
C ASP A 244 6.39 14.63 -17.61
N ALA A 245 6.97 15.59 -16.90
CA ALA A 245 6.45 16.94 -16.77
C ALA A 245 6.41 17.72 -18.10
N VAL A 246 7.06 17.23 -19.17
CA VAL A 246 7.19 17.95 -20.44
C VAL A 246 6.05 17.64 -21.41
N GLY A 247 5.27 16.58 -21.18
CA GLY A 247 4.12 16.20 -22.03
C GLY A 247 2.79 15.94 -21.30
N GLY A 248 2.81 15.84 -19.96
CA GLY A 248 1.64 15.43 -19.18
C GLY A 248 1.35 13.93 -19.24
N GLU A 249 2.20 13.15 -19.92
CA GLU A 249 2.15 11.69 -19.95
C GLU A 249 2.74 11.09 -18.66
N GLN A 250 2.18 9.98 -18.21
CA GLN A 250 2.68 9.24 -17.05
C GLN A 250 3.41 8.00 -17.53
N VAL A 251 4.60 7.73 -16.99
CA VAL A 251 5.33 6.49 -17.26
C VAL A 251 5.20 5.60 -16.03
N LEU A 252 4.49 4.49 -16.21
CA LEU A 252 4.34 3.45 -15.19
C LEU A 252 5.36 2.36 -15.48
N GLY A 253 6.16 2.02 -14.48
CA GLY A 253 7.17 0.99 -14.54
C GLY A 253 6.95 -0.08 -13.47
N GLY A 254 7.35 -1.29 -13.80
CA GLY A 254 7.23 -2.43 -12.90
C GLY A 254 8.00 -3.63 -13.43
N TRP A 255 7.65 -4.80 -12.92
CA TRP A 255 8.14 -6.06 -13.42
C TRP A 255 7.02 -7.10 -13.44
N ALA A 256 7.18 -8.10 -14.30
CA ALA A 256 6.32 -9.27 -14.29
C ALA A 256 7.11 -10.50 -14.76
N TYR A 257 6.78 -11.66 -14.21
CA TYR A 257 7.42 -12.92 -14.46
C TYR A 257 6.39 -14.04 -14.56
N ASP A 258 6.62 -14.95 -15.49
CA ASP A 258 5.85 -16.16 -15.71
C ASP A 258 6.87 -17.28 -15.94
N ALA A 259 6.75 -18.38 -15.19
CA ALA A 259 7.65 -19.51 -15.33
C ALA A 259 7.48 -20.23 -16.68
N ASP A 260 6.37 -20.01 -17.39
CA ASP A 260 6.13 -20.51 -18.74
C ASP A 260 6.77 -19.62 -19.83
N SER A 261 7.27 -18.43 -19.49
CA SER A 261 8.09 -17.57 -20.36
C SER A 261 9.29 -16.97 -19.58
N PRO A 262 10.26 -17.82 -19.20
CA PRO A 262 11.36 -17.43 -18.32
C PRO A 262 12.37 -16.46 -18.95
N GLU A 263 12.31 -16.25 -20.27
CA GLU A 263 13.11 -15.27 -21.01
C GLU A 263 12.51 -13.85 -21.04
N GLY A 264 11.31 -13.65 -20.48
CA GLY A 264 10.57 -12.39 -20.55
C GLY A 264 9.74 -12.26 -21.84
N GLY A 265 9.30 -11.04 -22.18
CA GLY A 265 8.43 -10.80 -23.32
C GLY A 265 6.92 -10.88 -23.03
N LEU A 266 6.56 -10.96 -21.75
CA LEU A 266 5.18 -11.01 -21.27
C LEU A 266 4.43 -9.75 -21.65
N GLU A 267 3.23 -9.89 -22.18
CA GLU A 267 2.37 -8.76 -22.50
C GLU A 267 1.90 -8.06 -21.22
N ILE A 268 1.92 -6.73 -21.25
CA ILE A 268 1.40 -5.89 -20.19
C ILE A 268 0.16 -5.18 -20.72
N PHE A 269 -0.96 -5.45 -20.06
CA PHE A 269 -2.27 -4.94 -20.42
C PHE A 269 -2.66 -3.77 -19.52
N LEU A 270 -3.37 -2.81 -20.10
CA LEU A 270 -4.08 -1.77 -19.37
C LEU A 270 -5.52 -1.75 -19.83
N ASN A 271 -6.41 -1.42 -18.91
CA ASN A 271 -7.81 -1.15 -19.20
C ASN A 271 -8.10 0.31 -18.91
N LEU A 272 -8.21 1.13 -19.97
CA LEU A 272 -8.56 2.55 -19.87
C LEU A 272 -10.02 2.82 -20.24
N ASP A 273 -10.57 2.03 -21.18
CA ASP A 273 -11.87 2.30 -21.82
C ASP A 273 -12.85 1.12 -21.71
N GLY A 274 -12.63 0.20 -20.78
CA GLY A 274 -13.43 -1.01 -20.57
C GLY A 274 -12.92 -2.24 -21.31
N GLU A 275 -11.94 -2.10 -22.21
CA GLU A 275 -11.33 -3.18 -22.97
C GLU A 275 -9.84 -3.35 -22.62
N PRO A 276 -9.37 -4.56 -22.25
CA PRO A 276 -7.95 -4.82 -22.05
C PRO A 276 -7.18 -4.65 -23.36
N THR A 277 -6.20 -3.74 -23.38
CA THR A 277 -5.33 -3.52 -24.53
C THR A 277 -3.89 -3.79 -24.13
N ALA A 278 -3.12 -4.47 -24.99
CA ALA A 278 -1.69 -4.65 -24.78
C ALA A 278 -0.94 -3.34 -25.05
N TYR A 279 -0.22 -2.82 -24.06
CA TYR A 279 0.49 -1.53 -24.13
C TYR A 279 2.01 -1.67 -24.02
N GLY A 280 2.50 -2.82 -23.58
CA GLY A 280 3.93 -3.06 -23.41
C GLY A 280 4.25 -4.53 -23.28
N ARG A 281 5.55 -4.81 -23.19
CA ARG A 281 6.06 -6.14 -22.88
C ARG A 281 7.20 -6.05 -21.87
N THR A 282 7.39 -7.10 -21.08
CA THR A 282 8.60 -7.22 -20.26
C THR A 282 9.84 -7.43 -21.12
N GLY A 283 10.97 -6.87 -20.70
CA GLY A 283 12.28 -7.19 -21.24
C GLY A 283 12.83 -8.51 -20.71
N ALA A 284 14.05 -8.85 -21.13
CA ALA A 284 14.77 -10.04 -20.65
C ALA A 284 15.21 -9.93 -19.17
N ASP A 285 15.15 -8.73 -18.60
CA ASP A 285 15.31 -8.47 -17.16
C ASP A 285 13.96 -8.48 -16.41
N HIS A 286 12.88 -8.88 -17.09
CA HIS A 286 11.50 -8.96 -16.60
C HIS A 286 10.86 -7.61 -16.26
N ARG A 287 11.51 -6.51 -16.61
CA ARG A 287 10.99 -5.15 -16.34
C ARG A 287 10.20 -4.62 -17.53
N PHE A 288 9.25 -3.75 -17.24
CA PHE A 288 8.47 -3.06 -18.26
C PHE A 288 8.31 -1.58 -17.92
N GLU A 289 8.06 -0.80 -18.96
CA GLU A 289 7.59 0.59 -18.87
C GLU A 289 6.41 0.76 -19.82
N VAL A 290 5.34 1.39 -19.34
CA VAL A 290 4.17 1.76 -20.14
C VAL A 290 3.94 3.26 -20.04
N ARG A 291 3.73 3.88 -21.20
CA ARG A 291 3.30 5.27 -21.30
C ARG A 291 1.78 5.34 -21.25
N VAL A 292 1.27 6.05 -20.26
CA VAL A 292 -0.16 6.33 -20.08
C VAL A 292 -0.44 7.73 -20.63
N PRO A 293 -1.44 7.86 -21.51
CA PRO A 293 -1.83 9.16 -22.06
C PRO A 293 -2.15 10.20 -20.99
N ALA A 294 -1.86 11.46 -21.29
CA ALA A 294 -2.25 12.57 -20.44
C ALA A 294 -3.79 12.65 -20.30
N GLY A 295 -4.28 12.93 -19.09
CA GLY A 295 -5.71 13.13 -18.84
C GLY A 295 -6.55 11.86 -18.71
N THR A 296 -5.94 10.67 -18.63
CA THR A 296 -6.64 9.42 -18.32
C THR A 296 -7.42 9.56 -16.99
N PRO A 297 -8.76 9.35 -17.00
CA PRO A 297 -9.58 9.50 -15.80
C PRO A 297 -9.42 8.28 -14.88
N GLY A 298 -9.34 8.54 -13.57
CA GLY A 298 -9.36 7.49 -12.55
C GLY A 298 -8.03 6.73 -12.38
N PRO A 299 -8.04 5.65 -11.59
CA PRO A 299 -6.87 4.81 -11.40
C PRO A 299 -6.55 4.00 -12.66
N VAL A 300 -5.26 3.91 -12.97
CA VAL A 300 -4.72 3.16 -14.11
C VAL A 300 -4.19 1.84 -13.58
N CYS A 301 -4.80 0.75 -14.02
CA CYS A 301 -4.52 -0.59 -13.54
C CYS A 301 -3.81 -1.42 -14.62
N LEU A 302 -2.90 -2.30 -14.19
CA LEU A 302 -2.04 -3.09 -15.06
C LEU A 302 -2.20 -4.58 -14.81
N TRP A 303 -2.11 -5.37 -15.88
CA TRP A 303 -2.11 -6.83 -15.81
C TRP A 303 -0.95 -7.41 -16.62
N ALA A 304 -0.36 -8.51 -16.15
CA ALA A 304 0.57 -9.33 -16.90
C ALA A 304 -0.15 -10.50 -17.56
N GLY A 305 0.04 -10.63 -18.87
CA GLY A 305 -0.50 -11.70 -19.69
C GLY A 305 0.03 -13.07 -19.29
N ASN A 306 -0.88 -14.02 -19.17
CA ASN A 306 -0.54 -15.41 -18.90
C ASN A 306 0.02 -16.11 -20.16
N SER A 307 1.22 -16.68 -20.07
CA SER A 307 1.84 -17.43 -21.18
C SER A 307 1.62 -18.95 -21.11
N GLY A 308 1.07 -19.43 -20.00
CA GLY A 308 0.78 -20.82 -19.70
C GLY A 308 -0.58 -21.32 -20.20
N ARG A 309 -1.06 -22.43 -19.61
CA ARG A 309 -2.38 -23.01 -19.96
C ARG A 309 -3.51 -22.23 -19.29
N GLN A 310 -4.38 -21.59 -20.09
CA GLN A 310 -5.68 -20.97 -19.74
C GLN A 310 -5.90 -20.76 -18.23
N ARG A 311 -5.17 -19.80 -17.65
CA ARG A 311 -5.41 -19.20 -16.34
C ARG A 311 -5.56 -17.69 -16.52
N GLU A 312 -5.94 -17.01 -15.44
CA GLU A 312 -6.16 -15.57 -15.40
C GLU A 312 -4.83 -14.79 -15.56
N ASP A 313 -4.93 -13.57 -16.07
CA ASP A 313 -3.83 -12.60 -16.10
C ASP A 313 -3.57 -12.09 -14.68
N ALA A 314 -2.31 -11.83 -14.34
CA ALA A 314 -1.97 -11.35 -13.00
C ALA A 314 -2.14 -9.84 -12.88
N PHE A 315 -2.90 -9.39 -11.88
CA PHE A 315 -3.11 -7.98 -11.62
C PHE A 315 -1.90 -7.38 -10.88
N LEU A 316 -1.24 -6.40 -11.49
CA LEU A 316 0.01 -5.81 -11.00
C LEU A 316 -0.20 -4.55 -10.12
N GLY A 317 -1.47 -4.25 -9.81
CA GLY A 317 -1.88 -3.07 -9.06
C GLY A 317 -2.41 -1.92 -9.93
N CYS A 318 -2.82 -0.85 -9.25
CA CYS A 318 -3.30 0.38 -9.88
C CYS A 318 -2.51 1.60 -9.41
N HIS A 319 -2.44 2.61 -10.27
CA HIS A 319 -1.95 3.94 -9.96
C HIS A 319 -3.07 4.97 -10.09
N SER A 320 -3.41 5.68 -9.01
CA SER A 320 -4.26 6.86 -9.09
C SER A 320 -3.46 8.01 -9.69
N GLY A 321 -3.62 8.24 -11.01
CA GLY A 321 -3.18 9.48 -11.63
C GLY A 321 -3.78 10.64 -10.86
N ARG A 322 -2.94 11.56 -10.35
CA ARG A 322 -3.37 12.61 -9.42
C ARG A 322 -4.68 13.23 -9.89
N ARG A 323 -5.72 13.18 -9.03
CA ARG A 323 -6.80 14.16 -9.12
C ARG A 323 -6.14 15.50 -8.80
N GLY A 324 -6.04 16.36 -9.80
CA GLY A 324 -5.54 17.73 -9.65
C GLY A 324 -6.41 18.55 -8.69
#